data_AF-A0A225UVN4-F1
#
_entry.id   AF-A0A225UVN4-F1
#
_cell.length_a   1.000
_cell.length_b   1.000
_cell.length_c   1.000
_cell.angle_alpha   90.00
_cell.angle_beta   90.00
_cell.angle_gamma   90.00
#
_symmetry.space_group_name_H-M   'P 1'
#
loop_
_entity.id
_entity.type
_entity.pdbx_description
1 polymer ?
#
loop_
_entity_poly.entity_id
_entity_poly.type
_entity_poly.pdbx_seq_one_letter_code
_entity_poly.pdbx_strand_id
1 'polypeptide(L)'
;RYFYFVRRAQWQLQDGKRKLALSMMIADSSSNKHSRESDELQNNIEWATEGGISVSLTEVDETSIDIVCDRWADCHSKVHAEYMLIQWAQFANWWEQTVAPSSLLL
;
A
#
# COMPACT_ATOMS: atom_id res chain seq x y z
N ARG A 1 5.30 -2.80 15.79
CA ARG A 1 5.60 -1.60 14.96
C ARG A 1 6.05 -2.09 13.60
N TYR A 2 5.46 -1.62 12.50
CA TYR A 2 5.85 -2.06 11.15
C TYR A 2 6.74 -1.02 10.50
N PHE A 3 7.74 -1.47 9.74
CA PHE A 3 8.46 -0.63 8.80
C PHE A 3 7.78 -0.79 7.45
N TYR A 4 7.11 0.27 7.00
CA TYR A 4 6.63 0.34 5.64
C TYR A 4 7.78 0.76 4.75
N PHE A 5 8.18 -0.09 3.81
CA PHE A 5 9.08 0.36 2.77
C PHE A 5 8.27 1.12 1.72
N VAL A 6 8.29 2.45 1.80
CA VAL A 6 7.62 3.32 0.83
C VAL A 6 8.61 3.67 -0.27
N ARG A 7 8.31 3.24 -1.49
CA ARG A 7 9.05 3.65 -2.69
C ARG A 7 8.14 4.46 -3.59
N ARG A 8 8.58 5.69 -3.91
CA ARG A 8 8.01 6.54 -4.94
C ARG A 8 8.98 6.60 -6.12
N ALA A 9 8.47 6.43 -7.33
CA ALA A 9 9.25 6.56 -8.56
C ALA A 9 8.43 7.28 -9.63
N GLN A 10 9.06 8.15 -10.41
CA GLN A 10 8.43 8.92 -11.47
C GLN A 10 9.30 8.85 -12.72
N TRP A 11 8.69 8.63 -13.88
CA TRP A 11 9.38 8.52 -15.17
C TRP A 11 8.44 8.85 -16.33
N GLN A 12 8.99 8.92 -17.54
CA GLN A 12 8.22 9.07 -18.79
C GLN A 12 8.20 7.75 -19.56
N LEU A 13 7.05 7.43 -20.14
CA LEU A 13 6.88 6.34 -21.09
C LEU A 13 7.46 6.71 -22.45
N GLN A 14 7.57 5.73 -23.36
CA GLN A 14 8.16 5.94 -24.69
C GLN A 14 7.41 6.97 -25.54
N ASP A 15 6.12 7.14 -25.29
CA ASP A 15 5.25 8.12 -25.96
C ASP A 15 5.28 9.50 -25.27
N GLY A 16 6.15 9.70 -24.28
CA GLY A 16 6.30 10.94 -23.53
C GLY A 16 5.34 11.10 -22.35
N LYS A 17 4.38 10.19 -22.17
CA LYS A 17 3.39 10.25 -21.07
C LYS A 17 4.06 10.01 -19.72
N ARG A 18 3.69 10.79 -18.70
CA ARG A 18 4.26 10.66 -17.37
C ARG A 18 3.64 9.48 -16.61
N LYS A 19 4.46 8.82 -15.81
CA LYS A 19 4.03 7.78 -14.88
C LYS A 19 4.61 8.02 -13.50
N LEU A 20 3.76 7.90 -12.49
CA LEU A 20 4.10 7.90 -11.08
C LEU A 20 3.73 6.54 -10.51
N ALA A 21 4.66 5.89 -9.82
CA ALA A 21 4.36 4.69 -9.05
C ALA A 21 4.71 4.91 -7.57
N LEU A 22 3.82 4.45 -6.70
CA LEU A 22 4.03 4.34 -5.28
C LEU A 22 3.85 2.89 -4.89
N SER A 23 4.77 2.36 -4.11
CA SER A 23 4.64 1.05 -3.52
C SER A 23 4.94 1.14 -2.04
N MET A 24 4.16 0.40 -1.27
CA MET A 24 4.33 0.25 0.16
C MET A 24 4.30 -1.24 0.46
N MET A 25 5.35 -1.74 1.10
CA MET A 25 5.44 -3.15 1.49
C MET A 25 5.57 -3.28 3.00
N ILE A 26 4.84 -4.24 3.56
CA ILE A 26 5.02 -4.78 4.89
C ILE A 26 5.95 -5.98 4.73
N ALA A 27 7.17 -5.84 5.27
CA ALA A 27 8.13 -6.94 5.34
C ALA A 27 8.33 -7.32 6.81
N ASP A 28 8.26 -8.62 7.12
CA ASP A 28 8.62 -9.10 8.45
C ASP A 28 10.15 -9.01 8.61
N SER A 29 10.59 -8.36 9.68
CA SER A 29 12.01 -8.27 10.03
C SER A 29 12.26 -9.09 11.29
N SER A 30 13.50 -9.54 11.52
CA SER A 30 13.85 -10.23 12.77
C SER A 30 13.48 -9.43 14.02
N SER A 31 13.58 -8.09 13.97
CA SER A 31 13.13 -7.21 15.04
C SER A 31 11.61 -7.19 15.21
N ASN A 32 10.83 -7.20 14.11
CA ASN A 32 9.37 -7.26 14.19
C ASN A 32 8.91 -8.59 14.75
N LYS A 33 9.51 -9.69 14.29
CA LYS A 33 9.25 -11.04 14.80
C LYS A 33 9.50 -11.11 16.30
N HIS A 34 10.63 -10.56 16.78
CA HIS A 34 10.93 -10.55 18.22
C HIS A 34 9.93 -9.70 19.02
N SER A 35 9.49 -8.55 18.50
CA SER A 35 8.42 -7.76 19.15
C SER A 35 7.08 -8.50 19.19
N ARG A 36 6.74 -9.26 18.14
CA ARG A 36 5.53 -10.10 18.14
C ARG A 36 5.62 -11.18 19.21
N GLU A 37 6.75 -11.89 19.29
CA GLU A 37 6.98 -12.94 20.30
C GLU A 37 6.94 -12.40 21.74
N SER A 38 7.35 -11.14 21.98
CA SER A 38 7.20 -10.50 23.29
C SER A 38 5.75 -10.06 23.61
N ASP A 39 4.98 -9.71 22.58
CA ASP A 39 3.60 -9.21 22.68
C ASP A 39 2.54 -10.33 22.63
N GLU A 40 2.91 -11.57 22.24
CA GLU A 40 2.02 -12.75 22.24
C GLU A 40 1.41 -13.07 23.63
N LEU A 41 1.90 -12.46 24.71
CA LEU A 41 1.25 -12.46 26.02
C LEU A 41 -0.10 -11.71 26.03
N GLN A 42 -0.41 -10.90 25.02
CA GLN A 42 -1.69 -10.22 24.81
C GLN A 42 -2.48 -10.96 23.71
N ASN A 43 -3.24 -11.99 24.12
CA ASN A 43 -3.94 -12.99 23.28
C ASN A 43 -4.88 -12.50 22.15
N ASN A 44 -5.03 -11.20 21.89
CA ASN A 44 -6.02 -10.66 20.95
C ASN A 44 -5.45 -9.79 19.82
N ILE A 45 -4.14 -9.81 19.58
CA ILE A 45 -3.52 -9.03 18.51
C ILE A 45 -3.13 -9.96 17.36
N GLU A 46 -3.82 -9.85 16.22
CA GLU A 46 -3.39 -10.46 14.96
C GLU A 46 -2.41 -9.51 14.25
N TRP A 47 -1.21 -10.01 13.94
CA TRP A 47 -0.15 -9.24 13.30
C TRP A 47 -0.14 -9.47 11.80
N ALA A 48 -0.04 -8.38 11.02
CA ALA A 48 0.24 -8.46 9.59
C ALA A 48 1.72 -8.80 9.39
N THR A 49 2.02 -9.95 8.82
CA THR A 49 3.40 -10.43 8.65
C THR A 49 3.95 -10.03 7.30
N GLU A 50 3.13 -10.12 6.25
CA GLU A 50 3.49 -9.81 4.88
C GLU A 50 2.32 -9.16 4.13
N GLY A 51 2.66 -8.30 3.20
CA GLY A 51 1.69 -7.69 2.30
C GLY A 51 2.23 -6.43 1.66
N GLY A 52 1.43 -5.87 0.77
CA GLY A 52 1.79 -4.63 0.13
C GLY A 52 0.68 -4.04 -0.70
N ILE A 53 0.92 -2.80 -1.08
CA ILE A 53 0.12 -2.06 -2.05
C ILE A 53 1.06 -1.43 -3.07
N SER A 54 0.66 -1.49 -4.33
CA SER A 54 1.28 -0.79 -5.44
C SER A 54 0.22 0.04 -6.13
N VAL A 55 0.47 1.33 -6.28
CA VAL A 55 -0.38 2.27 -7.01
C VAL A 55 0.44 2.86 -8.14
N SER A 56 -0.10 2.84 -9.35
CA SER A 56 0.49 3.55 -10.48
C SER A 56 -0.51 4.49 -11.12
N LEU A 57 -0.08 5.72 -11.34
CA LEU A 57 -0.81 6.78 -12.01
C LEU A 57 -0.12 7.01 -13.35
N THR A 58 -0.84 6.83 -14.44
CA THR A 58 -0.31 7.00 -15.79
C THR A 58 -1.11 8.08 -16.48
N GLU A 59 -0.44 9.08 -17.04
CA GLU A 59 -1.07 10.08 -17.90
C GLU A 59 -1.74 9.40 -19.09
N VAL A 60 -2.97 9.78 -19.41
CA VAL A 60 -3.68 9.28 -20.59
C VAL A 60 -3.82 10.41 -21.61
N ASP A 61 -4.32 11.56 -21.17
CA ASP A 61 -4.42 12.81 -21.92
C ASP A 61 -4.32 14.03 -20.97
N GLU A 62 -4.53 15.25 -21.48
CA GLU A 62 -4.42 16.50 -20.72
C GLU A 62 -5.38 16.59 -19.52
N THR A 63 -6.45 15.80 -19.52
CA THR A 63 -7.54 15.85 -18.54
C THR A 63 -7.73 14.56 -17.76
N SER A 64 -7.06 13.47 -18.15
CA SER A 64 -7.30 12.16 -17.58
C SER A 64 -6.03 11.38 -17.24
N ILE A 65 -6.14 10.60 -16.18
CA ILE A 65 -5.11 9.68 -15.71
C ILE A 65 -5.72 8.29 -15.53
N ASP A 66 -4.96 7.27 -15.87
CA ASP A 66 -5.23 5.89 -15.52
C ASP A 66 -4.62 5.58 -14.16
N ILE A 67 -5.38 4.90 -13.31
CA ILE A 67 -4.96 4.54 -11.95
C ILE A 67 -5.09 3.03 -11.80
N VAL A 68 -3.95 2.37 -11.62
CA VAL A 68 -3.89 0.93 -11.29
C VAL A 68 -3.50 0.79 -9.83
N CYS A 69 -4.25 0.01 -9.08
CA CYS A 69 -4.02 -0.23 -7.65
C CYS A 69 -4.08 -1.72 -7.34
N ASP A 70 -2.91 -2.30 -7.06
CA ASP A 70 -2.74 -3.70 -6.71
C ASP A 70 -2.45 -3.83 -5.22
N ARG A 71 -3.10 -4.78 -4.57
CA ARG A 71 -2.95 -5.06 -3.13
C ARG A 71 -2.87 -6.56 -2.89
N TRP A 72 -2.04 -6.95 -1.95
CA TRP A 72 -1.94 -8.34 -1.50
C TRP A 72 -1.53 -8.38 -0.03
N ALA A 73 -1.91 -9.45 0.66
CA ALA A 73 -1.51 -9.74 2.02
C ALA A 73 -1.57 -11.24 2.26
N ASP A 74 -0.70 -11.73 3.11
CA ASP A 74 -0.78 -13.11 3.58
C ASP A 74 -1.82 -13.20 4.70
N CYS A 75 -2.91 -13.90 4.40
CA CYS A 75 -4.04 -14.05 5.30
C CYS A 75 -4.03 -15.44 5.95
N HIS A 76 -3.87 -15.48 7.26
CA HIS A 76 -3.86 -16.72 8.04
C HIS A 76 -5.26 -17.25 8.40
N SER A 77 -6.29 -16.41 8.28
CA SER A 77 -7.68 -16.78 8.57
C SER A 77 -8.65 -15.95 7.72
N LYS A 78 -9.91 -16.39 7.63
CA LYS A 78 -10.97 -15.62 6.96
C LYS A 78 -11.22 -14.28 7.67
N VAL A 79 -11.17 -14.27 9.01
CA VAL A 79 -11.34 -13.06 9.83
C VAL A 79 -10.22 -12.06 9.55
N HIS A 80 -8.97 -12.55 9.45
CA HIS A 80 -7.82 -11.73 9.09
C HIS A 80 -7.98 -11.15 7.67
N ALA A 81 -8.45 -11.95 6.70
CA ALA A 81 -8.72 -11.47 5.35
C ALA A 81 -9.81 -10.37 5.30
N GLU A 82 -10.90 -10.53 6.07
CA GLU A 82 -11.96 -9.52 6.18
C GLU A 82 -11.43 -8.22 6.82
N TYR A 83 -10.60 -8.33 7.85
CA TYR A 83 -9.94 -7.18 8.46
C TYR A 83 -9.01 -6.46 7.48
N MET A 84 -8.19 -7.18 6.71
CA MET A 84 -7.33 -6.60 5.67
C MET A 84 -8.14 -5.88 4.59
N LEU A 85 -9.29 -6.44 4.17
CA LEU A 85 -10.17 -5.80 3.20
C LEU A 85 -10.67 -4.43 3.70
N ILE A 86 -11.05 -4.33 4.98
CA ILE A 86 -11.49 -3.07 5.60
C ILE A 86 -10.34 -2.05 5.61
N GLN A 87 -9.14 -2.47 6.02
CA GLN A 87 -7.96 -1.59 6.04
C GLN A 87 -7.62 -1.07 4.63
N TRP A 88 -7.74 -1.90 3.59
CA TRP A 88 -7.52 -1.49 2.21
C TRP A 88 -8.55 -0.48 1.71
N ALA A 89 -9.83 -0.64 2.07
CA ALA A 89 -10.86 0.33 1.73
C ALA A 89 -10.60 1.69 2.41
N GLN A 90 -10.17 1.68 3.67
CA GLN A 90 -9.79 2.90 4.39
C GLN A 90 -8.58 3.59 3.74
N PHE A 91 -7.57 2.82 3.34
CA PHE A 91 -6.41 3.34 2.63
C PHE A 91 -6.80 3.97 1.29
N ALA A 92 -7.66 3.32 0.50
CA ALA A 92 -8.12 3.85 -0.79
C ALA A 92 -8.83 5.20 -0.62
N ASN A 93 -9.72 5.32 0.38
CA ASN A 93 -10.39 6.58 0.71
C ASN A 93 -9.41 7.67 1.16
N TRP A 94 -8.45 7.34 2.04
CA TRP A 94 -7.43 8.29 2.47
C TRP A 94 -6.55 8.76 1.31
N TRP A 95 -6.18 7.84 0.42
CA TRP A 95 -5.42 8.13 -0.78
C TRP A 95 -6.19 9.09 -1.68
N GLU A 96 -7.44 8.77 -2.02
CA GLU A 96 -8.31 9.65 -2.82
C GLU A 96 -8.37 11.07 -2.25
N GLN A 97 -8.56 11.21 -0.94
CA GLN A 97 -8.59 12.52 -0.26
C GLN A 97 -7.25 13.27 -0.29
N THR A 98 -6.13 12.54 -0.22
CA THR A 98 -4.79 13.13 -0.23
C THR A 98 -4.35 13.55 -1.63
N VAL A 99 -4.88 12.86 -2.64
CA VAL A 99 -4.42 12.89 -4.04
C VAL A 99 -5.34 13.78 -4.89
N ALA A 100 -6.64 13.83 -4.60
CA ALA A 100 -7.60 14.72 -5.28
C ALA A 100 -7.18 16.21 -5.37
N PRO A 101 -6.45 16.80 -4.40
CA PRO A 101 -6.01 18.20 -4.50
C PRO A 101 -4.66 18.38 -5.21
N SER A 102 -3.93 17.31 -5.53
CA SER A 102 -2.55 17.42 -6.03
C SER A 102 -2.48 17.19 -7.53
N SER A 103 -1.83 18.10 -8.22
CA SER A 103 -1.40 17.96 -9.61
C SER A 103 -0.24 16.96 -9.69
N LEU A 104 -0.51 15.69 -9.34
CA LEU A 104 0.49 14.66 -8.97
C LEU A 104 1.49 14.31 -10.05
N LEU A 105 1.19 14.68 -11.30
CA LEU A 105 2.05 14.43 -12.44
C LEU A 105 2.90 15.64 -12.82
N LEU A 106 2.71 16.83 -12.21
CA LEU A 106 3.60 17.99 -12.45
C LEU A 106 5.08 17.65 -12.23
#